data_AF-K7RJR6-F1
#
_entry.id   AF-K7RJR6-F1
#
_cell.length_a   1.000
_cell.length_b   1.000
_cell.length_c   1.000
_cell.angle_alpha   90.00
_cell.angle_beta   90.00
_cell.angle_gamma   90.00
#
_symmetry.space_group_name_H-M   'P 1'
#
loop_
_entity.id
_entity.type
_entity.pdbx_description
1 polymer ?
#
loop_
_entity_poly.entity_id
_entity_poly.type
_entity_poly.pdbx_seq_one_letter_code
_entity_poly.pdbx_strand_id
1 'polypeptide(L)'
;MPPGVTHVPGLADSILNEIAPLLAAEGIDLSDPKGVDIDALQAALGPAVERRNMELFTPTGAHRTQALAVLRRFTEATAAGRADEAQAVLDGVETDETEDHPAISHVIGVTLGLLDSWYADRRLRTALSSARIASRRRSVRASATDLLAAARRNTAFSSLDELTITHGGLDLFEGGATLIAASISAIAKRQRRSVTATCRELLIADPEYTSVDVVVAGTGRAAETDGTTPADERTLAEFEEWLARQPHIVAPTVEDEATAMRAIFGLARTSGADLRNPHDIETAVDLLVDMGSGEGPDSHDSMMSCLLTLDEYIHFQWEISRRPENWDHAHDIVEDALSAGNGGDRLADVIENATATDPRVRHAALMKTRVSTAVPAFLGWLSTSRAISQSGNLRLVDIEPVAALLGVRAEGVRKLPPLAHALPSGFGTDEPLPEPETLYATSMRDVAVLWAWWQALLQCDIIETTATRVRPGPASGPWTDGGEPPIEDVEALNGLFVSFLLSDRMFDDDQFGSSAAVAVLASRIVIAAAAPELGIENPSDAMSAIRRPRALQVAARLERLGLMSRDASGKLEVPAGLKAAVLRGAMIIMEIVTRSDET
;
A
#
# COMPACT_ATOMS: atom_id res chain seq x y z
N MET A 1 -9.56 -38.84 31.17
CA MET A 1 -9.57 -38.10 32.45
C MET A 1 -10.79 -37.18 32.41
N PRO A 2 -11.61 -37.11 33.47
CA PRO A 2 -12.64 -36.08 33.53
C PRO A 2 -11.96 -34.71 33.68
N PRO A 3 -12.46 -33.63 33.05
CA PRO A 3 -11.91 -32.30 33.24
C PRO A 3 -12.12 -31.87 34.70
N GLY A 4 -11.04 -31.48 35.36
CA GLY A 4 -11.07 -31.00 36.74
C GLY A 4 -11.71 -29.62 36.80
N VAL A 5 -12.80 -29.49 37.57
CA VAL A 5 -13.31 -28.19 38.00
C VAL A 5 -12.24 -27.59 38.92
N THR A 6 -11.49 -26.63 38.41
CA THR A 6 -10.48 -25.91 39.20
C THR A 6 -11.23 -24.88 40.03
N HIS A 7 -11.30 -25.09 41.35
CA HIS A 7 -11.91 -24.13 42.27
C HIS A 7 -11.00 -22.91 42.38
N VAL A 8 -11.30 -21.84 41.64
CA VAL A 8 -10.59 -20.55 41.72
C VAL A 8 -11.13 -19.78 42.94
N PRO A 9 -10.33 -19.56 44.00
CA PRO A 9 -10.76 -18.76 45.15
C PRO A 9 -10.99 -17.30 44.70
N GLY A 10 -12.16 -16.72 45.01
CA GLY A 10 -12.51 -15.33 44.66
C GLY A 10 -13.43 -15.14 43.44
N LEU A 11 -13.69 -16.20 42.66
CA LEU A 11 -14.62 -16.14 41.52
C LEU A 11 -16.06 -15.78 41.96
N ALA A 12 -16.48 -16.31 43.11
CA ALA A 12 -17.78 -15.97 43.70
C ALA A 12 -17.87 -14.48 44.07
N ASP A 13 -16.80 -13.89 44.61
CA ASP A 13 -16.76 -12.48 44.99
C ASP A 13 -16.72 -11.55 43.77
N SER A 14 -16.03 -11.95 42.68
CA SER A 14 -16.04 -11.22 41.41
C SER A 14 -17.44 -11.19 40.78
N ILE A 15 -18.09 -12.36 40.69
CA ILE A 15 -19.44 -12.49 40.16
C ILE A 15 -20.44 -11.72 41.04
N LEU A 16 -20.29 -11.77 42.37
CA LEU A 16 -21.12 -10.98 43.29
C LEU A 16 -20.91 -9.47 43.12
N ASN A 17 -19.69 -9.00 42.86
CA ASN A 17 -19.42 -7.59 42.60
C ASN A 17 -20.03 -7.11 41.27
N GLU A 18 -20.04 -7.94 40.24
CA GLU A 18 -20.66 -7.62 38.95
C GLU A 18 -22.18 -7.61 39.00
N ILE A 19 -22.79 -8.46 39.84
CA ILE A 19 -24.24 -8.57 39.98
C ILE A 19 -24.79 -7.62 41.06
N ALA A 20 -23.94 -7.11 41.97
CA ALA A 20 -24.32 -6.19 43.04
C ALA A 20 -25.15 -4.97 42.57
N PRO A 21 -24.84 -4.30 41.44
CA PRO A 21 -25.66 -3.19 40.94
C PRO A 21 -27.08 -3.62 40.53
N LEU A 22 -27.22 -4.82 39.97
CA LEU A 22 -28.51 -5.38 39.57
C LEU A 22 -29.34 -5.82 40.77
N LEU A 23 -28.70 -6.36 41.81
CA LEU A 23 -29.36 -6.69 43.09
C LEU A 23 -29.77 -5.42 43.85
N ALA A 24 -28.96 -4.36 43.81
CA ALA A 24 -29.29 -3.07 44.39
C ALA A 24 -30.51 -2.42 43.70
N ALA A 25 -30.65 -2.58 42.38
CA ALA A 25 -31.83 -2.13 41.64
C ALA A 25 -33.12 -2.85 42.06
N GLU A 26 -33.02 -4.09 42.54
CA GLU A 26 -34.12 -4.88 43.12
C GLU A 26 -34.27 -4.67 44.64
N GLY A 27 -33.52 -3.71 45.22
CA GLY A 27 -33.62 -3.31 46.63
C GLY A 27 -32.77 -4.14 47.61
N ILE A 28 -31.82 -4.95 47.12
CA ILE A 28 -30.93 -5.78 47.94
C ILE A 28 -29.54 -5.15 47.99
N ASP A 29 -29.17 -4.63 49.16
CA ASP A 29 -27.86 -4.00 49.38
C ASP A 29 -26.87 -4.98 50.02
N LEU A 30 -25.92 -5.47 49.22
CA LEU A 30 -24.86 -6.38 49.68
C LEU A 30 -23.80 -5.68 50.54
N SER A 31 -23.80 -4.34 50.64
CA SER A 31 -22.87 -3.57 51.47
C SER A 31 -23.32 -3.43 52.94
N ASP A 32 -24.57 -3.78 53.26
CA ASP A 32 -25.08 -3.90 54.63
C ASP A 32 -25.45 -5.35 55.01
N PRO A 33 -24.47 -6.18 55.42
CA PRO A 33 -24.70 -7.60 55.72
C PRO A 33 -25.61 -7.87 56.93
N LYS A 34 -26.06 -6.84 57.66
CA LYS A 34 -27.01 -7.00 58.79
C LYS A 34 -28.48 -6.82 58.37
N GLY A 35 -28.75 -6.33 57.17
CA GLY A 35 -30.10 -6.05 56.65
C GLY A 35 -30.59 -7.00 55.55
N VAL A 36 -29.74 -7.90 55.04
CA VAL A 36 -30.07 -8.76 53.89
C VAL A 36 -30.86 -10.00 54.33
N ASP A 37 -32.12 -10.08 53.88
CA ASP A 37 -32.92 -11.31 53.97
C ASP A 37 -32.38 -12.35 52.97
N ILE A 38 -31.96 -13.51 53.47
CA ILE A 38 -31.35 -14.59 52.69
C ILE A 38 -32.35 -15.17 51.69
N ASP A 39 -33.63 -15.27 52.05
CA ASP A 39 -34.65 -15.82 51.15
C ASP A 39 -34.96 -14.83 50.01
N ALA A 40 -34.94 -13.52 50.29
CA ALA A 40 -35.07 -12.48 49.28
C ALA A 40 -33.84 -12.40 48.35
N LEU A 41 -32.63 -12.56 48.91
CA LEU A 41 -31.39 -12.63 48.14
C LEU A 41 -31.39 -13.83 47.18
N GLN A 42 -31.77 -15.00 47.66
CA GLN A 42 -31.82 -16.21 46.83
C GLN A 42 -32.89 -16.11 45.73
N ALA A 43 -34.02 -15.44 45.99
CA ALA A 43 -35.05 -15.18 45.00
C ALA A 43 -34.63 -14.16 43.92
N ALA A 44 -33.80 -13.17 44.26
CA ALA A 44 -33.34 -12.13 43.34
C ALA A 44 -32.08 -12.52 42.55
N LEU A 45 -31.28 -13.47 43.06
CA LEU A 45 -30.05 -13.90 42.40
C LEU A 45 -30.31 -14.47 40.99
N GLY A 46 -31.35 -15.30 40.84
CA GLY A 46 -31.71 -15.90 39.55
C GLY A 46 -32.03 -14.84 38.48
N PRO A 47 -33.03 -13.96 38.71
CA PRO A 47 -33.36 -12.87 37.80
C PRO A 47 -32.19 -11.90 37.53
N ALA A 48 -31.35 -11.62 38.53
CA ALA A 48 -30.19 -10.74 38.35
C ALA A 48 -29.09 -11.37 37.49
N VAL A 49 -28.84 -12.68 37.65
CA VAL A 49 -27.95 -13.45 36.77
C VAL A 49 -28.52 -13.52 35.36
N GLU A 50 -29.81 -13.78 35.20
CA GLU A 50 -30.48 -13.80 33.90
C GLU A 50 -30.40 -12.44 33.19
N ARG A 51 -30.63 -11.34 33.91
CA ARG A 51 -30.50 -9.97 33.38
C ARG A 51 -29.05 -9.66 32.98
N ARG A 52 -28.08 -10.03 33.81
CA ARG A 52 -26.65 -9.87 33.50
C ARG A 52 -26.26 -10.66 32.25
N ASN A 53 -26.71 -11.91 32.12
CA ASN A 53 -26.47 -12.72 30.94
C ASN A 53 -27.13 -12.09 29.70
N MET A 54 -28.36 -11.58 29.81
CA MET A 54 -28.99 -10.85 28.70
C MET A 54 -28.20 -9.61 28.28
N GLU A 55 -27.65 -8.84 29.22
CA GLU A 55 -26.79 -7.67 28.94
C GLU A 55 -25.51 -8.09 28.19
N LEU A 56 -24.86 -9.17 28.62
CA LEU A 56 -23.63 -9.70 28.01
C LEU A 56 -23.84 -10.20 26.57
N PHE A 57 -25.00 -10.79 26.26
CA PHE A 57 -25.30 -11.38 24.94
C PHE A 57 -26.16 -10.48 24.05
N THR A 58 -26.41 -9.22 24.45
CA THR A 58 -27.19 -8.26 23.64
C THR A 58 -26.39 -6.97 23.43
N PRO A 59 -25.28 -7.02 22.66
CA PRO A 59 -24.49 -5.83 22.40
C PRO A 59 -25.31 -4.79 21.63
N THR A 60 -25.05 -3.52 21.94
CA THR A 60 -25.64 -2.36 21.27
C THR A 60 -24.51 -1.42 20.79
N GLY A 61 -24.83 -0.47 19.90
CA GLY A 61 -23.87 0.52 19.40
C GLY A 61 -22.60 -0.12 18.81
N ALA A 62 -21.42 0.39 19.21
CA ALA A 62 -20.13 0.01 18.66
C ALA A 62 -19.83 -1.49 18.78
N HIS A 63 -20.09 -2.12 19.94
CA HIS A 63 -19.83 -3.55 20.14
C HIS A 63 -20.70 -4.44 19.22
N ARG A 64 -21.91 -3.99 18.87
CA ARG A 64 -22.76 -4.68 17.90
C ARG A 64 -22.16 -4.59 16.50
N THR A 65 -21.72 -3.40 16.09
CA THR A 65 -21.08 -3.17 14.78
C THR A 65 -19.80 -3.98 14.63
N GLN A 66 -18.96 -4.00 15.67
CA GLN A 66 -17.73 -4.79 15.71
C GLN A 66 -18.03 -6.30 15.62
N ALA A 67 -19.03 -6.79 16.35
CA ALA A 67 -19.44 -8.20 16.28
C ALA A 67 -19.95 -8.58 14.88
N LEU A 68 -20.67 -7.68 14.19
CA LEU A 68 -21.07 -7.87 12.80
C LEU A 68 -19.87 -7.89 11.84
N ALA A 69 -18.86 -7.03 12.08
CA ALA A 69 -17.62 -6.99 11.29
C ALA A 69 -16.83 -8.31 11.41
N VAL A 70 -16.73 -8.90 12.60
CA VAL A 70 -16.13 -10.23 12.80
C VAL A 70 -16.83 -11.28 11.94
N LEU A 71 -18.17 -11.32 11.96
CA LEU A 71 -18.96 -12.26 11.17
C LEU A 71 -18.82 -12.04 9.65
N ARG A 72 -18.70 -10.77 9.21
CA ARG A 72 -18.45 -10.40 7.81
C ARG A 72 -17.10 -10.94 7.34
N ARG A 73 -16.01 -10.56 8.03
CA ARG A 73 -14.63 -10.96 7.70
C ARG A 73 -14.49 -12.48 7.66
N PHE A 74 -15.00 -13.16 8.68
CA PHE A 74 -15.02 -14.63 8.73
C PHE A 74 -15.74 -15.24 7.51
N THR A 75 -16.92 -14.70 7.17
CA THR A 75 -17.73 -15.20 6.06
C THR A 75 -17.04 -14.99 4.70
N GLU A 76 -16.42 -13.84 4.48
CA GLU A 76 -15.73 -13.49 3.24
C GLU A 76 -14.46 -14.33 3.05
N ALA A 77 -13.64 -14.46 4.10
CA ALA A 77 -12.47 -15.34 4.08
C ALA A 77 -12.87 -16.81 3.82
N THR A 78 -13.94 -17.29 4.47
CA THR A 78 -14.48 -18.64 4.24
C THR A 78 -14.95 -18.84 2.80
N ALA A 79 -15.66 -17.86 2.23
CA ALA A 79 -16.17 -17.94 0.86
C ALA A 79 -15.06 -17.90 -0.19
N ALA A 80 -13.97 -17.17 0.08
CA ALA A 80 -12.77 -17.12 -0.76
C ALA A 80 -11.87 -18.36 -0.65
N GLY A 81 -12.16 -19.29 0.28
CA GLY A 81 -11.32 -20.47 0.52
C GLY A 81 -10.06 -20.19 1.34
N ARG A 82 -9.95 -19.01 1.97
CA ARG A 82 -8.83 -18.57 2.81
C ARG A 82 -9.02 -19.07 4.24
N ALA A 83 -8.83 -20.38 4.45
CA ALA A 83 -9.15 -21.04 5.71
C ALA A 83 -8.32 -20.55 6.91
N ASP A 84 -7.03 -20.25 6.71
CA ASP A 84 -6.14 -19.80 7.78
C ASP A 84 -6.51 -18.39 8.25
N GLU A 85 -6.85 -17.49 7.32
CA GLU A 85 -7.35 -16.15 7.63
C GLU A 85 -8.72 -16.17 8.32
N ALA A 86 -9.64 -17.02 7.85
CA ALA A 86 -10.92 -17.20 8.51
C ALA A 86 -10.74 -17.65 9.97
N GLN A 87 -9.79 -18.54 10.25
CA GLN A 87 -9.48 -18.94 11.61
C GLN A 87 -8.84 -17.80 12.42
N ALA A 88 -7.90 -17.06 11.83
CA ALA A 88 -7.25 -15.92 12.50
C ALA A 88 -8.25 -14.84 12.94
N VAL A 89 -9.30 -14.59 12.15
CA VAL A 89 -10.39 -13.66 12.52
C VAL A 89 -11.10 -14.09 13.81
N LEU A 90 -11.35 -15.39 13.99
CA LEU A 90 -11.99 -15.90 15.21
C LEU A 90 -11.03 -15.97 16.38
N ASP A 91 -9.77 -16.33 16.14
CA ASP A 91 -8.73 -16.43 17.16
C ASP A 91 -8.38 -15.05 17.76
N GLY A 92 -8.63 -13.96 17.03
CA GLY A 92 -8.46 -12.58 17.48
C GLY A 92 -9.58 -12.04 18.38
N VAL A 93 -10.65 -12.80 18.63
CA VAL A 93 -11.75 -12.38 19.51
C VAL A 93 -11.51 -12.89 20.92
N GLU A 94 -11.38 -11.97 21.87
CA GLU A 94 -11.14 -12.30 23.28
C GLU A 94 -12.43 -12.59 24.06
N THR A 95 -12.30 -13.17 25.26
CA THR A 95 -13.45 -13.49 26.12
C THR A 95 -14.15 -12.26 26.67
N ASP A 96 -13.39 -11.20 26.95
CA ASP A 96 -13.86 -9.96 27.54
C ASP A 96 -13.84 -8.84 26.47
N GLU A 97 -14.74 -7.87 26.59
CA GLU A 97 -14.75 -6.73 25.66
C GLU A 97 -13.59 -5.75 25.92
N THR A 98 -13.15 -5.11 24.84
CA THR A 98 -12.24 -3.95 24.92
C THR A 98 -12.89 -2.77 24.20
N GLU A 99 -12.28 -1.59 24.29
CA GLU A 99 -12.78 -0.40 23.58
C GLU A 99 -12.88 -0.62 22.06
N ASP A 100 -11.97 -1.45 21.52
CA ASP A 100 -11.81 -1.64 20.07
C ASP A 100 -12.27 -3.02 19.56
N HIS A 101 -12.55 -3.99 20.46
CA HIS A 101 -12.88 -5.37 20.08
C HIS A 101 -14.10 -5.92 20.84
N PRO A 102 -14.98 -6.66 20.15
CA PRO A 102 -16.13 -7.28 20.79
C PRO A 102 -15.68 -8.52 21.57
N ALA A 103 -16.33 -8.79 22.69
CA ALA A 103 -16.22 -10.08 23.37
C ALA A 103 -16.81 -11.23 22.54
N ILE A 104 -16.36 -12.46 22.80
CA ILE A 104 -16.98 -13.69 22.28
C ILE A 104 -18.50 -13.72 22.55
N SER A 105 -18.93 -13.28 23.74
CA SER A 105 -20.36 -13.19 24.11
C SER A 105 -21.15 -12.26 23.19
N HIS A 106 -20.57 -11.12 22.80
CA HIS A 106 -21.19 -10.18 21.85
C HIS A 106 -21.40 -10.83 20.48
N VAL A 107 -20.39 -11.54 19.96
CA VAL A 107 -20.49 -12.19 18.65
C VAL A 107 -21.49 -13.35 18.67
N ILE A 108 -21.52 -14.14 19.74
CA ILE A 108 -22.55 -15.17 19.94
C ILE A 108 -23.93 -14.53 19.94
N GLY A 109 -24.14 -13.48 20.74
CA GLY A 109 -25.40 -12.76 20.84
C GLY A 109 -25.95 -12.26 19.50
N VAL A 110 -25.10 -11.57 18.74
CA VAL A 110 -25.43 -11.08 17.39
C VAL A 110 -25.75 -12.23 16.45
N THR A 111 -24.96 -13.30 16.48
CA THR A 111 -25.18 -14.51 15.66
C THR A 111 -26.57 -15.09 15.90
N LEU A 112 -26.96 -15.30 17.16
CA LEU A 112 -28.26 -15.88 17.51
C LEU A 112 -29.41 -15.00 17.03
N GLY A 113 -29.32 -13.68 17.25
CA GLY A 113 -30.33 -12.72 16.80
C GLY A 113 -30.48 -12.66 15.28
N LEU A 114 -29.37 -12.70 14.53
CA LEU A 114 -29.40 -12.75 13.07
C LEU A 114 -30.04 -14.03 12.56
N LEU A 115 -29.70 -15.18 13.15
CA LEU A 115 -30.25 -16.47 12.74
C LEU A 115 -31.76 -16.56 12.99
N ASP A 116 -32.24 -16.12 14.15
CA ASP A 116 -33.68 -16.06 14.43
C ASP A 116 -34.40 -15.15 13.42
N SER A 117 -33.85 -13.96 13.14
CA SER A 117 -34.38 -13.03 12.13
C SER A 117 -34.45 -13.65 10.72
N TRP A 118 -33.33 -14.19 10.23
CA TRP A 118 -33.25 -14.70 8.86
C TRP A 118 -34.08 -15.96 8.63
N TYR A 119 -34.14 -16.88 9.62
CA TYR A 119 -34.92 -18.10 9.49
C TYR A 119 -36.42 -17.87 9.72
N ALA A 120 -36.81 -16.79 10.41
CA ALA A 120 -38.19 -16.32 10.46
C ALA A 120 -38.64 -15.71 9.11
N ASP A 121 -37.75 -15.01 8.40
CA ASP A 121 -38.07 -14.32 7.14
C ASP A 121 -38.46 -15.29 6.02
N ARG A 122 -39.73 -15.18 5.58
CA ARG A 122 -40.31 -15.97 4.48
C ARG A 122 -39.56 -15.79 3.17
N ARG A 123 -38.93 -14.64 2.92
CA ARG A 123 -38.18 -14.34 1.69
C ARG A 123 -36.91 -15.17 1.60
N LEU A 124 -36.25 -15.46 2.72
CA LEU A 124 -34.97 -16.16 2.77
C LEU A 124 -35.11 -17.69 2.90
N ARG A 125 -36.25 -18.22 3.34
CA ARG A 125 -36.49 -19.66 3.58
C ARG A 125 -36.01 -20.59 2.48
N THR A 126 -36.31 -20.26 1.22
CA THR A 126 -35.94 -21.12 0.09
C THR A 126 -34.41 -21.20 -0.05
N ALA A 127 -33.71 -20.08 0.11
CA ALA A 127 -32.25 -20.06 0.05
C ALA A 127 -31.65 -20.82 1.23
N LEU A 128 -32.10 -20.52 2.45
CA LEU A 128 -31.60 -21.11 3.69
C LEU A 128 -31.83 -22.62 3.80
N SER A 129 -32.84 -23.17 3.10
CA SER A 129 -33.02 -24.63 3.01
C SER A 129 -31.82 -25.37 2.40
N SER A 130 -30.99 -24.66 1.61
CA SER A 130 -29.80 -25.19 0.95
C SER A 130 -28.50 -24.89 1.70
N ALA A 131 -28.55 -24.23 2.86
CA ALA A 131 -27.38 -23.97 3.68
C ALA A 131 -26.71 -25.28 4.10
N ARG A 132 -25.39 -25.39 3.86
CA ARG A 132 -24.59 -26.56 4.20
C ARG A 132 -23.46 -26.15 5.13
N ILE A 133 -23.49 -26.69 6.34
CA ILE A 133 -22.44 -26.49 7.33
C ILE A 133 -21.21 -27.29 6.90
N ALA A 134 -20.11 -26.59 6.69
CA ALA A 134 -18.83 -27.17 6.31
C ALA A 134 -17.76 -26.78 7.34
N SER A 135 -17.55 -27.66 8.34
CA SER A 135 -16.41 -27.53 9.28
C SER A 135 -15.68 -28.86 9.41
N ARG A 136 -14.34 -28.83 9.44
CA ARG A 136 -13.49 -30.02 9.63
C ARG A 136 -13.51 -30.52 11.08
N ARG A 137 -13.78 -29.64 12.04
CA ARG A 137 -13.87 -29.95 13.48
C ARG A 137 -15.24 -30.56 13.77
N ARG A 138 -15.25 -31.71 14.45
CA ARG A 138 -16.50 -32.45 14.73
C ARG A 138 -17.38 -31.71 15.75
N SER A 139 -16.78 -31.10 16.77
CA SER A 139 -17.50 -30.35 17.82
C SER A 139 -18.21 -29.12 17.25
N VAL A 140 -17.48 -28.28 16.53
CA VAL A 140 -17.98 -27.09 15.81
C VAL A 140 -19.11 -27.45 14.84
N ARG A 141 -18.97 -28.55 14.09
CA ARG A 141 -20.03 -29.02 13.18
C ARG A 141 -21.28 -29.46 13.94
N ALA A 142 -21.13 -30.13 15.07
CA ALA A 142 -22.25 -30.55 15.91
C ALA A 142 -22.99 -29.32 16.48
N SER A 143 -22.24 -28.38 17.07
CA SER A 143 -22.73 -27.09 17.55
C SER A 143 -23.52 -26.32 16.49
N ALA A 144 -22.93 -26.10 15.31
CA ALA A 144 -23.60 -25.43 14.20
C ALA A 144 -24.87 -26.17 13.73
N THR A 145 -24.90 -27.50 13.82
CA THR A 145 -26.06 -28.31 13.41
C THR A 145 -27.21 -28.17 14.39
N ASP A 146 -26.94 -28.20 15.68
CA ASP A 146 -27.96 -28.02 16.72
C ASP A 146 -28.47 -26.57 16.74
N LEU A 147 -27.56 -25.60 16.54
CA LEU A 147 -27.92 -24.21 16.38
C LEU A 147 -28.80 -23.97 15.15
N LEU A 148 -28.50 -24.61 14.01
CA LEU A 148 -29.38 -24.58 12.83
C LEU A 148 -30.76 -25.16 13.13
N ALA A 149 -30.85 -26.21 13.94
CA ALA A 149 -32.13 -26.78 14.35
C ALA A 149 -32.92 -25.80 15.22
N ALA A 150 -32.26 -25.06 16.12
CA ALA A 150 -32.88 -24.01 16.94
C ALA A 150 -33.33 -22.81 16.07
N ALA A 151 -32.48 -22.31 15.17
CA ALA A 151 -32.81 -21.22 14.26
C ALA A 151 -34.02 -21.55 13.36
N ARG A 152 -34.13 -22.78 12.88
CA ARG A 152 -35.32 -23.24 12.11
C ARG A 152 -36.62 -23.20 12.91
N ARG A 153 -36.54 -23.27 14.24
CA ARG A 153 -37.67 -23.12 15.16
C ARG A 153 -37.86 -21.69 15.64
N ASN A 154 -36.98 -20.75 15.24
CA ASN A 154 -36.92 -19.38 15.72
C ASN A 154 -36.74 -19.32 17.25
N THR A 155 -35.86 -20.18 17.77
CA THR A 155 -35.54 -20.29 19.20
C THR A 155 -34.05 -20.23 19.47
N ALA A 156 -33.23 -19.73 18.54
CA ALA A 156 -31.78 -19.74 18.68
C ALA A 156 -31.33 -18.95 19.92
N PHE A 157 -31.83 -17.72 20.11
CA PHE A 157 -31.48 -16.91 21.27
C PHE A 157 -32.00 -17.53 22.58
N SER A 158 -33.25 -18.01 22.60
CA SER A 158 -33.82 -18.67 23.79
C SER A 158 -33.17 -20.01 24.15
N SER A 159 -32.45 -20.62 23.20
CA SER A 159 -31.71 -21.87 23.43
C SER A 159 -30.25 -21.63 23.83
N LEU A 160 -29.82 -20.38 24.06
CA LEU A 160 -28.43 -20.03 24.38
C LEU A 160 -27.87 -20.86 25.55
N ASP A 161 -28.60 -20.98 26.66
CA ASP A 161 -28.13 -21.71 27.84
C ASP A 161 -27.94 -23.20 27.56
N GLU A 162 -28.93 -23.82 26.89
CA GLU A 162 -28.88 -25.24 26.50
C GLU A 162 -27.71 -25.52 25.54
N LEU A 163 -27.51 -24.63 24.55
CA LEU A 163 -26.42 -24.73 23.58
C LEU A 163 -25.05 -24.53 24.25
N THR A 164 -24.94 -23.59 25.18
CA THR A 164 -23.70 -23.30 25.92
C THR A 164 -23.33 -24.45 26.85
N ILE A 165 -24.31 -25.07 27.53
CA ILE A 165 -24.09 -26.26 28.37
C ILE A 165 -23.66 -27.46 27.52
N THR A 166 -24.24 -27.62 26.33
CA THR A 166 -24.00 -28.81 25.48
C THR A 166 -22.68 -28.76 24.74
N HIS A 167 -22.32 -27.58 24.19
CA HIS A 167 -21.16 -27.43 23.30
C HIS A 167 -20.02 -26.61 23.92
N GLY A 168 -20.30 -25.77 24.91
CA GLY A 168 -19.35 -24.77 25.43
C GLY A 168 -19.31 -23.51 24.56
N GLY A 169 -18.93 -22.38 25.17
CA GLY A 169 -18.97 -21.06 24.52
C GLY A 169 -18.11 -20.95 23.25
N LEU A 170 -16.91 -21.55 23.24
CA LEU A 170 -16.00 -21.50 22.10
C LEU A 170 -16.51 -22.29 20.87
N ASP A 171 -17.01 -23.51 21.07
CA ASP A 171 -17.60 -24.30 19.98
C ASP A 171 -18.93 -23.67 19.50
N LEU A 172 -19.67 -22.99 20.38
CA LEU A 172 -20.87 -22.23 20.01
C LEU A 172 -20.53 -20.98 19.18
N PHE A 173 -19.47 -20.25 19.55
CA PHE A 173 -18.94 -19.12 18.82
C PHE A 173 -18.47 -19.50 17.40
N GLU A 174 -17.56 -20.48 17.28
CA GLU A 174 -17.04 -20.93 15.98
C GLU A 174 -18.16 -21.60 15.14
N GLY A 175 -19.02 -22.38 15.78
CA GLY A 175 -20.16 -23.03 15.13
C GLY A 175 -21.19 -22.03 14.61
N GLY A 176 -21.43 -20.97 15.38
CA GLY A 176 -22.28 -19.84 15.04
C GLY A 176 -21.79 -19.09 13.81
N ALA A 177 -20.52 -18.67 13.81
CA ALA A 177 -19.89 -18.00 12.66
C ALA A 177 -19.91 -18.89 11.40
N THR A 178 -19.64 -20.19 11.55
CA THR A 178 -19.74 -21.17 10.46
C THR A 178 -21.15 -21.23 9.86
N LEU A 179 -22.19 -21.18 10.70
CA LEU A 179 -23.57 -21.23 10.25
C LEU A 179 -24.01 -19.92 9.56
N ILE A 180 -23.54 -18.77 10.03
CA ILE A 180 -23.73 -17.47 9.35
C ILE A 180 -23.12 -17.53 7.95
N ALA A 181 -21.86 -17.96 7.83
CA ALA A 181 -21.17 -18.05 6.55
C ALA A 181 -21.88 -19.01 5.57
N ALA A 182 -22.36 -20.15 6.06
CA ALA A 182 -23.15 -21.11 5.28
C ALA A 182 -24.50 -20.53 4.83
N SER A 183 -25.15 -19.75 5.70
CA SER A 183 -26.45 -19.10 5.42
C SER A 183 -26.30 -18.01 4.37
N ILE A 184 -25.31 -17.12 4.50
CA ILE A 184 -24.99 -16.07 3.52
C ILE A 184 -24.62 -16.69 2.18
N SER A 185 -23.77 -17.71 2.16
CA SER A 185 -23.39 -18.40 0.92
C SER A 185 -24.60 -18.99 0.18
N ALA A 186 -25.56 -19.54 0.93
CA ALA A 186 -26.81 -20.07 0.36
C ALA A 186 -27.71 -18.97 -0.21
N ILE A 187 -27.81 -17.84 0.50
CA ILE A 187 -28.57 -16.65 0.05
C ILE A 187 -27.94 -16.05 -1.20
N ALA A 188 -26.64 -15.76 -1.18
CA ALA A 188 -25.87 -15.22 -2.30
C ALA A 188 -26.03 -16.08 -3.56
N LYS A 189 -25.87 -17.41 -3.41
CA LYS A 189 -26.03 -18.37 -4.50
C LYS A 189 -27.45 -18.35 -5.09
N ARG A 190 -28.48 -18.30 -4.25
CA ARG A 190 -29.87 -18.30 -4.71
C ARG A 190 -30.25 -17.00 -5.41
N GLN A 191 -29.74 -15.87 -4.90
CA GLN A 191 -29.99 -14.53 -5.43
C GLN A 191 -29.05 -14.15 -6.58
N ARG A 192 -28.05 -14.99 -6.90
CA ARG A 192 -26.99 -14.74 -7.91
C ARG A 192 -26.22 -13.46 -7.63
N ARG A 193 -25.87 -13.23 -6.37
CA ARG A 193 -25.02 -12.12 -5.91
C ARG A 193 -23.70 -12.65 -5.37
N SER A 194 -22.70 -11.78 -5.28
CA SER A 194 -21.47 -12.10 -4.55
C SER A 194 -21.76 -12.26 -3.06
N VAL A 195 -20.91 -13.02 -2.37
CA VAL A 195 -20.97 -13.17 -0.91
C VAL A 195 -20.75 -11.80 -0.25
N THR A 196 -19.76 -11.02 -0.68
CA THR A 196 -19.49 -9.65 -0.22
C THR A 196 -20.72 -8.74 -0.30
N ALA A 197 -21.41 -8.72 -1.45
CA ALA A 197 -22.62 -7.89 -1.62
C ALA A 197 -23.79 -8.36 -0.74
N THR A 198 -23.82 -9.64 -0.36
CA THR A 198 -24.84 -10.21 0.53
C THR A 198 -24.49 -9.94 2.01
N CYS A 199 -23.21 -9.99 2.37
CA CYS A 199 -22.71 -9.54 3.67
C CYS A 199 -23.04 -8.06 3.90
N ARG A 200 -22.80 -7.20 2.90
CA ARG A 200 -23.15 -5.77 2.98
C ARG A 200 -24.63 -5.54 3.24
N GLU A 201 -25.51 -6.37 2.69
CA GLU A 201 -26.95 -6.22 2.95
C GLU A 201 -27.37 -6.80 4.31
N LEU A 202 -26.87 -7.98 4.68
CA LEU A 202 -27.43 -8.72 5.83
C LEU A 202 -26.65 -8.57 7.13
N LEU A 203 -25.38 -8.18 7.05
CA LEU A 203 -24.50 -7.97 8.20
C LEU A 203 -24.18 -6.50 8.46
N ILE A 204 -24.55 -5.58 7.55
CA ILE A 204 -24.36 -4.13 7.76
C ILE A 204 -25.70 -3.40 7.91
N ALA A 205 -26.83 -3.97 7.46
CA ALA A 205 -28.13 -3.32 7.62
C ALA A 205 -28.56 -3.24 9.09
N ASP A 206 -28.38 -2.06 9.67
CA ASP A 206 -29.01 -1.63 10.89
C ASP A 206 -30.54 -1.49 10.65
N PRO A 207 -31.41 -2.03 11.52
CA PRO A 207 -32.84 -1.74 11.46
C PRO A 207 -33.19 -0.25 11.60
N GLU A 208 -32.31 0.60 12.15
CA GLU A 208 -32.48 2.07 12.09
C GLU A 208 -32.24 2.67 10.70
N TYR A 209 -31.71 1.89 9.74
CA TYR A 209 -31.34 2.33 8.39
C TYR A 209 -32.41 2.05 7.31
N THR A 210 -33.66 1.77 7.70
CA THR A 210 -34.75 1.52 6.73
C THR A 210 -35.61 2.76 6.51
N SER A 211 -35.10 3.75 5.77
CA SER A 211 -35.88 4.54 4.80
C SER A 211 -34.98 5.55 4.07
N VAL A 212 -34.25 5.10 3.06
CA VAL A 212 -33.94 5.98 1.94
C VAL A 212 -34.28 5.20 0.68
N ASP A 213 -35.41 5.57 0.09
CA ASP A 213 -35.76 5.17 -1.27
C ASP A 213 -34.56 5.49 -2.18
N VAL A 214 -34.14 4.48 -2.94
CA VAL A 214 -33.17 4.64 -4.02
C VAL A 214 -33.79 5.58 -5.06
N VAL A 215 -33.49 6.87 -4.95
CA VAL A 215 -33.84 7.85 -5.98
C VAL A 215 -32.72 7.85 -7.01
N VAL A 216 -33.09 7.41 -8.20
CA VAL A 216 -32.36 7.51 -9.46
C VAL A 216 -31.78 8.92 -9.62
N ALA A 217 -30.48 8.97 -9.92
CA ALA A 217 -29.72 10.18 -10.20
C ALA A 217 -30.48 11.14 -11.12
N GLY A 218 -30.85 12.29 -10.56
CA GLY A 218 -31.40 13.44 -11.25
C GLY A 218 -30.61 14.68 -10.84
N THR A 219 -29.94 15.28 -11.81
CA THR A 219 -29.17 16.53 -11.75
C THR A 219 -29.76 17.59 -10.80
N GLY A 220 -28.98 18.03 -9.81
CA GLY A 220 -29.24 19.28 -9.09
C GLY A 220 -28.61 19.34 -7.69
N ARG A 221 -27.57 20.17 -7.55
CA ARG A 221 -27.00 20.77 -6.32
C ARG A 221 -26.91 19.88 -5.07
N ALA A 222 -25.66 19.54 -4.73
CA ALA A 222 -25.24 19.00 -3.44
C ALA A 222 -25.87 19.79 -2.28
N ALA A 223 -26.62 19.07 -1.45
CA ALA A 223 -26.98 19.47 -0.10
C ALA A 223 -26.37 18.42 0.83
N GLU A 224 -25.60 18.91 1.80
CA GLU A 224 -24.79 18.19 2.77
C GLU A 224 -25.62 17.17 3.57
N THR A 225 -25.15 15.94 3.64
CA THR A 225 -25.48 14.99 4.71
C THR A 225 -24.17 14.57 5.36
N ASP A 226 -23.93 15.09 6.57
CA ASP A 226 -22.73 14.92 7.39
C ASP A 226 -22.37 13.44 7.58
N GLY A 227 -21.14 13.07 7.22
CA GLY A 227 -20.68 11.69 7.04
C GLY A 227 -19.89 11.08 8.22
N THR A 228 -19.73 11.77 9.34
CA THR A 228 -18.84 11.38 10.45
C THR A 228 -19.60 11.12 11.76
N THR A 229 -19.05 10.28 12.66
CA THR A 229 -19.56 10.14 14.03
C THR A 229 -18.82 11.08 14.99
N PRO A 230 -19.35 11.29 16.21
CA PRO A 230 -18.63 11.99 17.28
C PRO A 230 -17.26 11.38 17.62
N ALA A 231 -17.04 10.09 17.34
CA ALA A 231 -15.75 9.45 17.55
C ALA A 231 -14.76 9.82 16.43
N ASP A 232 -15.22 9.86 15.17
CA ASP A 232 -14.40 10.33 14.05
C ASP A 232 -14.03 11.80 14.23
N GLU A 233 -14.98 12.65 14.64
CA GLU A 233 -14.70 14.08 14.87
C GLU A 233 -13.65 14.29 15.97
N ARG A 234 -13.59 13.40 16.97
CA ARG A 234 -12.54 13.44 17.99
C ARG A 234 -11.19 13.06 17.40
N THR A 235 -11.13 11.96 16.64
CA THR A 235 -9.91 11.51 15.97
C THR A 235 -9.42 12.54 14.94
N LEU A 236 -10.34 13.17 14.19
CA LEU A 236 -10.03 14.23 13.23
C LEU A 236 -9.46 15.47 13.91
N ALA A 237 -9.98 15.85 15.09
CA ALA A 237 -9.42 16.97 15.86
C ALA A 237 -8.00 16.67 16.38
N GLU A 238 -7.74 15.43 16.81
CA GLU A 238 -6.41 14.98 17.23
C GLU A 238 -5.43 14.92 16.04
N PHE A 239 -5.90 14.48 14.88
CA PHE A 239 -5.16 14.49 13.61
C PHE A 239 -4.83 15.93 13.17
N GLU A 240 -5.78 16.86 13.26
CA GLU A 240 -5.56 18.28 12.93
C GLU A 240 -4.50 18.92 13.85
N GLU A 241 -4.53 18.62 15.15
CA GLU A 241 -3.50 19.07 16.09
C GLU A 241 -2.13 18.42 15.81
N TRP A 242 -2.11 17.20 15.29
CA TRP A 242 -0.90 16.51 14.86
C TRP A 242 -0.31 17.15 13.59
N LEU A 243 -1.12 17.41 12.56
CA LEU A 243 -0.70 18.08 11.32
C LEU A 243 -0.10 19.46 11.58
N ALA A 244 -0.67 20.24 12.50
CA ALA A 244 -0.15 21.56 12.87
C ALA A 244 1.28 21.54 13.45
N ARG A 245 1.77 20.36 13.87
CA ARG A 245 3.13 20.15 14.40
C ARG A 245 4.10 19.61 13.37
N GLN A 246 3.63 19.20 12.18
CA GLN A 246 4.47 18.63 11.14
C GLN A 246 5.22 19.71 10.34
N PRO A 247 6.48 19.45 9.92
CA PRO A 247 7.27 20.39 9.12
C PRO A 247 6.74 20.54 7.68
N HIS A 248 6.11 19.48 7.17
CA HIS A 248 5.52 19.38 5.85
C HIS A 248 4.21 18.59 5.97
N ILE A 249 3.24 18.97 5.14
CA ILE A 249 1.93 18.31 5.03
C ILE A 249 1.55 18.23 3.53
N VAL A 250 0.71 17.28 3.15
CA VAL A 250 0.31 17.02 1.76
C VAL A 250 -0.53 18.18 1.19
N ALA A 251 -1.47 18.73 1.96
CA ALA A 251 -2.33 19.81 1.51
C ALA A 251 -1.71 21.22 1.69
N PRO A 252 -2.20 22.25 0.98
CA PRO A 252 -1.70 23.63 1.13
C PRO A 252 -1.88 24.19 2.54
N THR A 253 -2.88 23.71 3.26
CA THR A 253 -3.19 24.09 4.65
C THR A 253 -3.70 22.89 5.44
N VAL A 254 -3.51 22.93 6.76
CA VAL A 254 -4.05 21.93 7.70
C VAL A 254 -5.58 21.81 7.59
N GLU A 255 -6.28 22.92 7.30
CA GLU A 255 -7.73 22.95 7.14
C GLU A 255 -8.19 22.17 5.88
N ASP A 256 -7.45 22.30 4.77
CA ASP A 256 -7.73 21.58 3.53
C ASP A 256 -7.56 20.06 3.72
N GLU A 257 -6.53 19.66 4.47
CA GLU A 257 -6.23 18.27 4.77
C GLU A 257 -7.23 17.64 5.73
N ALA A 258 -7.58 18.35 6.81
CA ALA A 258 -8.62 17.91 7.73
C ALA A 258 -9.98 17.79 7.01
N THR A 259 -10.24 18.65 6.02
CA THR A 259 -11.44 18.56 5.16
C THR A 259 -11.40 17.33 4.27
N ALA A 260 -10.27 17.04 3.61
CA ALA A 260 -10.07 15.84 2.81
C ALA A 260 -10.23 14.57 3.67
N MET A 261 -9.60 14.53 4.85
CA MET A 261 -9.69 13.40 5.77
C MET A 261 -11.12 13.17 6.27
N ARG A 262 -11.86 14.24 6.59
CA ARG A 262 -13.29 14.15 6.95
C ARG A 262 -14.13 13.55 5.82
N ALA A 263 -13.83 13.90 4.56
CA ALA A 263 -14.50 13.30 3.41
C ALA A 263 -14.15 11.80 3.26
N ILE A 264 -12.92 11.40 3.53
CA ILE A 264 -12.50 9.98 3.50
C ILE A 264 -13.21 9.17 4.60
N PHE A 265 -13.31 9.70 5.82
CA PHE A 265 -14.12 9.09 6.89
C PHE A 265 -15.59 8.92 6.47
N GLY A 266 -16.17 9.98 5.89
CA GLY A 266 -17.53 9.94 5.36
C GLY A 266 -17.72 8.88 4.28
N LEU A 267 -16.75 8.75 3.37
CA LEU A 267 -16.77 7.79 2.28
C LEU A 267 -16.62 6.35 2.80
N ALA A 268 -15.64 6.08 3.67
CA ALA A 268 -15.41 4.76 4.28
C ALA A 268 -16.65 4.29 5.07
N ARG A 269 -17.38 5.21 5.67
CA ARG A 269 -18.65 4.90 6.35
C ARG A 269 -19.72 4.40 5.39
N THR A 270 -19.77 4.87 4.15
CA THR A 270 -20.75 4.38 3.16
C THR A 270 -20.59 2.88 2.84
N SER A 271 -19.41 2.31 3.07
CA SER A 271 -19.13 0.86 2.95
C SER A 271 -19.09 0.12 4.29
N GLY A 272 -19.27 0.82 5.42
CA GLY A 272 -19.13 0.26 6.76
C GLY A 272 -17.67 -0.08 7.11
N ALA A 273 -16.71 0.66 6.58
CA ALA A 273 -15.31 0.62 7.00
C ALA A 273 -15.06 1.64 8.13
N ASP A 274 -14.29 1.25 9.14
CA ASP A 274 -13.86 2.11 10.23
C ASP A 274 -12.37 2.41 10.10
N LEU A 275 -12.02 3.63 9.72
CA LEU A 275 -10.63 4.02 9.51
C LEU A 275 -9.79 4.05 10.78
N ARG A 276 -10.38 3.84 11.97
CA ARG A 276 -9.63 3.67 13.22
C ARG A 276 -9.16 2.22 13.40
N ASN A 277 -9.65 1.31 12.56
CA ASN A 277 -9.23 -0.08 12.51
C ASN A 277 -8.33 -0.31 11.29
N PRO A 278 -7.05 -0.69 11.48
CA PRO A 278 -6.11 -0.88 10.36
C PRO A 278 -6.59 -1.92 9.34
N HIS A 279 -7.41 -2.90 9.74
CA HIS A 279 -7.93 -3.91 8.83
C HIS A 279 -9.01 -3.42 7.87
N ASP A 280 -9.61 -2.26 8.13
CA ASP A 280 -10.66 -1.69 7.28
C ASP A 280 -10.10 -0.66 6.27
N ILE A 281 -8.79 -0.39 6.32
CA ILE A 281 -8.10 0.53 5.41
C ILE A 281 -8.14 0.05 3.96
N GLU A 282 -8.02 -1.26 3.70
CA GLU A 282 -8.16 -1.85 2.36
C GLU A 282 -9.49 -1.48 1.70
N THR A 283 -10.58 -1.49 2.47
CA THR A 283 -11.90 -1.12 1.95
C THR A 283 -12.00 0.37 1.61
N ALA A 284 -11.31 1.23 2.35
CA ALA A 284 -11.25 2.65 2.05
C ALA A 284 -10.42 2.93 0.80
N VAL A 285 -9.29 2.24 0.66
CA VAL A 285 -8.43 2.31 -0.53
C VAL A 285 -9.19 1.86 -1.78
N ASP A 286 -9.90 0.73 -1.73
CA ASP A 286 -10.74 0.27 -2.85
C ASP A 286 -11.75 1.33 -3.31
N LEU A 287 -12.40 2.01 -2.36
CA LEU A 287 -13.37 3.07 -2.67
C LEU A 287 -12.72 4.30 -3.31
N LEU A 288 -11.53 4.68 -2.85
CA LEU A 288 -10.77 5.79 -3.42
C LEU A 288 -10.29 5.45 -4.84
N VAL A 289 -9.81 4.22 -5.07
CA VAL A 289 -9.39 3.73 -6.39
C VAL A 289 -10.55 3.68 -7.38
N ASP A 290 -11.73 3.21 -6.94
CA ASP A 290 -12.95 3.22 -7.74
C ASP A 290 -13.37 4.66 -8.13
N MET A 291 -13.15 5.65 -7.24
CA MET A 291 -13.42 7.05 -7.53
C MET A 291 -12.48 7.61 -8.61
N GLY A 292 -11.20 7.25 -8.57
CA GLY A 292 -10.21 7.64 -9.57
C GLY A 292 -10.43 7.03 -10.96
N SER A 293 -11.24 5.98 -11.05
CA SER A 293 -11.59 5.30 -12.30
C SER A 293 -12.73 5.98 -13.09
N GLY A 294 -13.30 7.09 -12.58
CA GLY A 294 -14.39 7.84 -13.23
C GLY A 294 -13.95 8.74 -14.39
N GLU A 295 -14.88 9.06 -15.32
CA GLU A 295 -14.64 9.88 -16.54
C GLU A 295 -14.45 11.41 -16.28
N GLY A 296 -14.26 11.82 -15.03
CA GLY A 296 -14.03 13.22 -14.67
C GLY A 296 -12.61 13.70 -15.02
N PRO A 297 -12.43 14.98 -15.39
CA PRO A 297 -11.10 15.51 -15.77
C PRO A 297 -10.07 15.47 -14.62
N ASP A 298 -10.53 15.47 -13.36
CA ASP A 298 -9.66 15.54 -12.17
C ASP A 298 -9.82 14.31 -11.25
N SER A 299 -10.44 13.22 -11.74
CA SER A 299 -10.77 12.04 -10.91
C SER A 299 -9.53 11.34 -10.34
N HIS A 300 -8.50 11.18 -11.17
CA HIS A 300 -7.24 10.56 -10.77
C HIS A 300 -6.45 11.42 -9.77
N ASP A 301 -6.36 12.73 -10.02
CA ASP A 301 -5.65 13.66 -9.13
C ASP A 301 -6.34 13.76 -7.77
N SER A 302 -7.68 13.73 -7.75
CA SER A 302 -8.47 13.70 -6.51
C SER A 302 -8.26 12.40 -5.73
N MET A 303 -8.25 11.25 -6.42
CA MET A 303 -7.93 9.95 -5.81
C MET A 303 -6.53 9.97 -5.19
N MET A 304 -5.53 10.45 -5.91
CA MET A 304 -4.15 10.49 -5.44
C MET A 304 -4.01 11.41 -4.21
N SER A 305 -4.64 12.58 -4.23
CA SER A 305 -4.67 13.48 -3.08
C SER A 305 -5.31 12.81 -1.85
N CYS A 306 -6.40 12.05 -2.03
CA CYS A 306 -7.03 11.33 -0.93
C CYS A 306 -6.19 10.16 -0.40
N LEU A 307 -5.48 9.43 -1.26
CA LEU A 307 -4.57 8.36 -0.83
C LEU A 307 -3.39 8.92 -0.03
N LEU A 308 -2.82 10.06 -0.43
CA LEU A 308 -1.75 10.73 0.30
C LEU A 308 -2.23 11.24 1.68
N THR A 309 -3.42 11.84 1.76
CA THR A 309 -4.02 12.22 3.05
C THR A 309 -4.31 11.01 3.95
N LEU A 310 -4.69 9.87 3.35
CA LEU A 310 -4.91 8.63 4.09
C LEU A 310 -3.60 8.05 4.63
N ASP A 311 -2.50 8.18 3.88
CA ASP A 311 -1.16 7.77 4.31
C ASP A 311 -0.66 8.59 5.53
N GLU A 312 -0.78 9.92 5.48
CA GLU A 312 -0.44 10.77 6.63
C GLU A 312 -1.27 10.43 7.88
N TYR A 313 -2.53 10.06 7.68
CA TYR A 313 -3.38 9.59 8.75
C TYR A 313 -2.91 8.25 9.34
N ILE A 314 -2.35 7.35 8.53
CA ILE A 314 -1.72 6.11 9.01
C ILE A 314 -0.45 6.43 9.80
N HIS A 315 0.36 7.39 9.38
CA HIS A 315 1.54 7.83 10.14
C HIS A 315 1.16 8.46 11.48
N PHE A 316 0.09 9.26 11.50
CA PHE A 316 -0.51 9.75 12.75
C PHE A 316 -0.91 8.56 13.65
N GLN A 317 -1.60 7.57 13.11
CA GLN A 317 -2.00 6.38 13.86
C GLN A 317 -0.80 5.57 14.37
N TRP A 318 0.28 5.45 13.61
CA TRP A 318 1.54 4.85 14.06
C TRP A 318 2.12 5.57 15.28
N GLU A 319 2.08 6.91 15.32
CA GLU A 319 2.64 7.68 16.43
C GLU A 319 1.79 7.58 17.71
N ILE A 320 0.46 7.53 17.58
CA ILE A 320 -0.46 7.52 18.73
C ILE A 320 -0.86 6.11 19.20
N SER A 321 -0.71 5.10 18.35
CA SER A 321 -1.16 3.74 18.66
C SER A 321 -0.25 3.04 19.68
N ARG A 322 -0.87 2.23 20.55
CA ARG A 322 -0.12 1.36 21.49
C ARG A 322 0.54 0.16 20.81
N ARG A 323 0.11 -0.20 19.59
CA ARG A 323 0.61 -1.29 18.77
C ARG A 323 0.77 -0.81 17.31
N PRO A 324 1.82 -0.01 17.01
CA PRO A 324 2.06 0.49 15.67
C PRO A 324 2.21 -0.63 14.63
N GLU A 325 2.71 -1.81 15.02
CA GLU A 325 2.85 -2.97 14.14
C GLU A 325 1.55 -3.45 13.48
N ASN A 326 0.39 -3.10 14.07
CA ASN A 326 -0.91 -3.45 13.50
C ASN A 326 -1.27 -2.58 12.27
N TRP A 327 -0.59 -1.44 12.11
CA TRP A 327 -0.79 -0.51 11.00
C TRP A 327 0.20 -0.73 9.86
N ASP A 328 1.21 -1.59 10.03
CA ASP A 328 2.19 -1.91 8.98
C ASP A 328 1.50 -2.43 7.72
N HIS A 329 0.55 -3.35 7.88
CA HIS A 329 -0.21 -3.87 6.74
C HIS A 329 -1.11 -2.81 6.09
N ALA A 330 -1.69 -1.90 6.88
CA ALA A 330 -2.52 -0.82 6.38
C ALA A 330 -1.68 0.19 5.57
N HIS A 331 -0.48 0.50 6.06
CA HIS A 331 0.51 1.30 5.37
C HIS A 331 0.92 0.64 4.04
N ASP A 332 1.29 -0.64 4.06
CA ASP A 332 1.62 -1.40 2.85
C ASP A 332 0.49 -1.34 1.80
N ILE A 333 -0.78 -1.44 2.21
CA ILE A 333 -1.92 -1.35 1.30
C ILE A 333 -2.08 0.04 0.68
N VAL A 334 -1.90 1.10 1.47
CA VAL A 334 -1.99 2.48 0.96
C VAL A 334 -0.80 2.78 0.05
N GLU A 335 0.40 2.35 0.42
CA GLU A 335 1.62 2.45 -0.39
C GLU A 335 1.50 1.68 -1.71
N ASP A 336 0.97 0.46 -1.68
CA ASP A 336 0.69 -0.33 -2.88
C ASP A 336 -0.32 0.39 -3.78
N ALA A 337 -1.33 1.05 -3.22
CA ALA A 337 -2.32 1.82 -4.01
C ALA A 337 -1.77 3.13 -4.56
N LEU A 338 -0.97 3.85 -3.79
CA LEU A 338 -0.18 5.00 -4.24
C LEU A 338 0.75 4.59 -5.39
N SER A 339 1.37 3.41 -5.28
CA SER A 339 2.25 2.82 -6.28
C SER A 339 1.52 2.28 -7.53
N ALA A 340 0.34 1.67 -7.35
CA ALA A 340 -0.51 1.17 -8.43
C ALA A 340 -1.14 2.31 -9.24
N GLY A 341 -1.49 3.43 -8.58
CA GLY A 341 -1.83 4.69 -9.23
C GLY A 341 -0.65 5.33 -9.97
N ASN A 342 0.57 5.08 -9.51
CA ASN A 342 1.83 5.57 -10.08
C ASN A 342 2.37 4.71 -11.24
N GLY A 343 1.56 3.91 -11.92
CA GLY A 343 1.99 3.19 -13.13
C GLY A 343 3.17 2.22 -12.92
N GLY A 344 3.55 1.91 -11.68
CA GLY A 344 4.66 1.03 -11.32
C GLY A 344 4.43 -0.41 -11.78
N ASP A 345 3.24 -0.95 -11.53
CA ASP A 345 2.84 -2.29 -11.98
C ASP A 345 2.79 -2.40 -13.51
N ARG A 346 2.22 -1.38 -14.17
CA ARG A 346 2.21 -1.33 -15.64
C ARG A 346 3.61 -1.19 -16.22
N LEU A 347 4.50 -0.47 -15.54
CA LEU A 347 5.89 -0.31 -15.95
C LEU A 347 6.69 -1.61 -15.77
N ALA A 348 6.46 -2.34 -14.68
CA ALA A 348 7.02 -3.67 -14.45
C ALA A 348 6.59 -4.65 -15.56
N ASP A 349 5.29 -4.67 -15.91
CA ASP A 349 4.76 -5.45 -17.03
C ASP A 349 5.42 -5.06 -18.37
N VAL A 350 5.63 -3.76 -18.62
CA VAL A 350 6.30 -3.29 -19.84
C VAL A 350 7.77 -3.73 -19.86
N ILE A 351 8.46 -3.76 -18.72
CA ILE A 351 9.84 -4.26 -18.64
C ILE A 351 9.90 -5.77 -18.86
N GLU A 352 8.98 -6.52 -18.28
CA GLU A 352 8.89 -7.97 -18.51
C GLU A 352 8.66 -8.25 -20.00
N ASN A 353 7.71 -7.55 -20.63
CA ASN A 353 7.46 -7.63 -22.06
C ASN A 353 8.67 -7.21 -22.91
N ALA A 354 9.38 -6.15 -22.52
CA ALA A 354 10.60 -5.74 -23.20
C ALA A 354 11.71 -6.82 -23.09
N THR A 355 11.80 -7.48 -21.94
CA THR A 355 12.73 -8.58 -21.67
C THR A 355 12.34 -9.86 -22.42
N ALA A 356 11.09 -10.01 -22.84
CA ALA A 356 10.63 -11.11 -23.68
C ALA A 356 11.03 -10.98 -25.17
N THR A 357 11.52 -9.81 -25.62
CA THR A 357 12.11 -9.62 -26.97
C THR A 357 13.22 -10.64 -27.23
N ASP A 358 13.47 -11.10 -28.46
CA ASP A 358 14.56 -12.07 -28.74
C ASP A 358 15.90 -11.62 -28.12
N PRO A 359 16.53 -12.42 -27.23
CA PRO A 359 17.82 -12.09 -26.61
C PRO A 359 18.90 -11.71 -27.61
N ARG A 360 18.94 -12.32 -28.80
CA ARG A 360 19.93 -11.98 -29.83
C ARG A 360 19.71 -10.57 -30.39
N VAL A 361 18.46 -10.16 -30.53
CA VAL A 361 18.11 -8.81 -30.98
C VAL A 361 18.50 -7.78 -29.93
N ARG A 362 18.22 -8.06 -28.66
CA ARG A 362 18.61 -7.18 -27.54
C ARG A 362 20.13 -7.07 -27.43
N HIS A 363 20.84 -8.20 -27.39
CA HIS A 363 22.30 -8.25 -27.35
C HIS A 363 22.93 -7.46 -28.50
N ALA A 364 22.50 -7.71 -29.74
CA ALA A 364 23.02 -7.01 -30.92
C ALA A 364 22.71 -5.51 -30.92
N ALA A 365 21.60 -5.07 -30.31
CA ALA A 365 21.28 -3.65 -30.16
C ALA A 365 22.17 -3.01 -29.08
N LEU A 366 22.29 -3.64 -27.91
CA LEU A 366 23.09 -3.13 -26.80
C LEU A 366 24.58 -3.07 -27.14
N MET A 367 25.11 -4.08 -27.84
CA MET A 367 26.51 -4.07 -28.29
C MET A 367 26.84 -2.98 -29.32
N LYS A 368 25.84 -2.31 -29.91
CA LYS A 368 26.04 -1.16 -30.81
C LYS A 368 26.05 0.19 -30.08
N THR A 369 25.69 0.24 -28.80
CA THR A 369 25.73 1.49 -28.04
C THR A 369 27.17 1.90 -27.80
N ARG A 370 27.42 3.22 -27.71
CA ARG A 370 28.75 3.74 -27.37
C ARG A 370 29.25 3.22 -26.02
N VAL A 371 28.33 3.00 -25.08
CA VAL A 371 28.58 2.44 -23.74
C VAL A 371 29.28 1.09 -23.85
N SER A 372 28.80 0.20 -24.72
CA SER A 372 29.41 -1.13 -24.93
C SER A 372 30.61 -1.09 -25.88
N THR A 373 30.52 -0.34 -26.99
CA THR A 373 31.62 -0.33 -28.00
C THR A 373 32.90 0.33 -27.50
N ALA A 374 32.83 1.19 -26.48
CA ALA A 374 34.02 1.86 -25.92
C ALA A 374 34.85 0.94 -25.02
N VAL A 375 34.26 -0.14 -24.48
CA VAL A 375 34.90 -1.00 -23.47
C VAL A 375 36.19 -1.66 -23.99
N PRO A 376 36.24 -2.30 -25.17
CA PRO A 376 37.46 -2.96 -25.64
C PRO A 376 38.63 -1.97 -25.81
N ALA A 377 38.37 -0.81 -26.39
CA ALA A 377 39.38 0.24 -26.58
C ALA A 377 39.91 0.78 -25.24
N PHE A 378 39.03 0.90 -24.24
CA PHE A 378 39.41 1.33 -22.90
C PHE A 378 40.21 0.26 -22.14
N LEU A 379 39.83 -1.00 -22.23
CA LEU A 379 40.63 -2.11 -21.69
C LEU A 379 42.01 -2.17 -22.37
N GLY A 380 42.07 -1.91 -23.68
CA GLY A 380 43.34 -1.74 -24.41
C GLY A 380 44.18 -0.57 -23.90
N TRP A 381 43.54 0.58 -23.61
CA TRP A 381 44.21 1.74 -23.00
C TRP A 381 44.72 1.45 -21.59
N LEU A 382 43.94 0.74 -20.77
CA LEU A 382 44.33 0.29 -19.43
C LEU A 382 45.53 -0.66 -19.47
N SER A 383 45.58 -1.53 -20.49
CA SER A 383 46.54 -2.62 -20.60
C SER A 383 46.50 -3.46 -19.31
N THR A 384 47.60 -3.54 -18.55
CA THR A 384 47.62 -4.26 -17.26
C THR A 384 47.09 -3.43 -16.08
N SER A 385 47.44 -2.14 -16.00
CA SER A 385 46.95 -1.22 -14.98
C SER A 385 47.36 0.22 -15.30
N ARG A 386 46.59 1.19 -14.83
CA ARG A 386 46.94 2.62 -14.88
C ARG A 386 46.78 3.32 -13.54
N ALA A 387 47.50 4.41 -13.37
CA ALA A 387 47.45 5.19 -12.16
C ALA A 387 46.27 6.16 -12.17
N ILE A 388 45.55 6.23 -11.05
CA ILE A 388 44.39 7.11 -10.82
C ILE A 388 44.72 8.16 -9.76
N SER A 389 43.78 9.07 -9.48
CA SER A 389 43.85 9.95 -8.32
C SER A 389 43.58 9.18 -7.02
N GLN A 390 43.89 9.78 -5.87
CA GLN A 390 43.54 9.19 -4.56
C GLN A 390 42.03 9.07 -4.33
N SER A 391 41.22 9.86 -5.05
CA SER A 391 39.76 9.79 -5.00
C SER A 391 39.18 8.69 -5.89
N GLY A 392 40.02 7.82 -6.48
CA GLY A 392 39.59 6.75 -7.37
C GLY A 392 39.25 7.18 -8.80
N ASN A 393 39.50 8.44 -9.16
CA ASN A 393 39.13 9.01 -10.46
C ASN A 393 40.28 8.99 -11.45
N LEU A 394 39.97 9.11 -12.74
CA LEU A 394 40.98 9.44 -13.75
C LEU A 394 41.78 10.70 -13.37
N ARG A 395 43.07 10.68 -13.69
CA ARG A 395 43.90 11.88 -13.59
C ARG A 395 43.49 12.86 -14.68
N LEU A 396 43.73 14.15 -14.45
CA LEU A 396 43.37 15.21 -15.40
C LEU A 396 43.85 14.93 -16.84
N VAL A 397 45.09 14.46 -16.99
CA VAL A 397 45.69 14.14 -18.29
C VAL A 397 45.03 12.96 -19.02
N ASP A 398 44.30 12.12 -18.29
CA ASP A 398 43.64 10.92 -18.80
C ASP A 398 42.14 11.18 -19.10
N ILE A 399 41.58 12.34 -18.70
CA ILE A 399 40.17 12.68 -18.95
C ILE A 399 39.89 12.78 -20.46
N GLU A 400 40.70 13.53 -21.21
CA GLU A 400 40.52 13.73 -22.65
C GLU A 400 40.54 12.42 -23.45
N PRO A 401 41.60 11.59 -23.38
CA PRO A 401 41.66 10.37 -24.20
C PRO A 401 40.57 9.36 -23.85
N VAL A 402 40.11 9.29 -22.59
CA VAL A 402 39.06 8.34 -22.20
C VAL A 402 37.67 8.89 -22.54
N ALA A 403 37.40 10.18 -22.33
CA ALA A 403 36.15 10.83 -22.74
C ALA A 403 35.89 10.71 -24.25
N ALA A 404 36.97 10.82 -25.05
CA ALA A 404 36.91 10.69 -26.50
C ALA A 404 36.35 9.32 -26.97
N LEU A 405 36.57 8.24 -26.19
CA LEU A 405 36.00 6.92 -26.50
C LEU A 405 34.46 6.95 -26.49
N LEU A 406 33.87 7.76 -25.61
CA LEU A 406 32.43 7.98 -25.49
C LEU A 406 31.92 9.06 -26.46
N GLY A 407 32.80 9.65 -27.27
CA GLY A 407 32.45 10.75 -28.17
C GLY A 407 32.26 12.10 -27.47
N VAL A 408 32.76 12.23 -26.23
CA VAL A 408 32.67 13.46 -25.45
C VAL A 408 33.99 14.23 -25.58
N ARG A 409 33.90 15.51 -25.97
CA ARG A 409 35.05 16.42 -25.99
C ARG A 409 35.22 17.04 -24.61
N ALA A 410 36.18 16.54 -23.84
CA ALA A 410 36.48 17.05 -22.50
C ALA A 410 37.99 17.18 -22.28
N GLU A 411 38.40 18.19 -21.52
CA GLU A 411 39.80 18.47 -21.20
C GLU A 411 39.98 18.62 -19.68
N GLY A 412 40.92 17.85 -19.11
CA GLY A 412 41.27 17.95 -17.70
C GLY A 412 42.15 19.16 -17.41
N VAL A 413 41.64 20.15 -16.67
CA VAL A 413 42.34 21.40 -16.34
C VAL A 413 42.51 21.58 -14.84
N ARG A 414 43.59 22.25 -14.43
CA ARG A 414 43.80 22.60 -13.01
C ARG A 414 42.92 23.76 -12.54
N LYS A 415 42.50 24.62 -13.46
CA LYS A 415 41.67 25.79 -13.21
C LYS A 415 40.76 25.98 -14.41
N LEU A 416 39.47 26.19 -14.15
CA LEU A 416 38.50 26.46 -15.21
C LEU A 416 38.88 27.75 -15.96
N PRO A 417 38.76 27.75 -17.30
CA PRO A 417 38.82 29.00 -18.06
C PRO A 417 37.80 30.00 -17.53
N PRO A 418 38.06 31.32 -17.65
CA PRO A 418 37.03 32.33 -17.38
C PRO A 418 35.78 31.98 -18.19
N LEU A 419 34.60 32.04 -17.56
CA LEU A 419 33.32 31.74 -18.21
C LEU A 419 33.18 32.64 -19.46
N ALA A 420 33.52 32.09 -20.62
CA ALA A 420 33.31 32.76 -21.89
C ALA A 420 31.88 32.42 -22.30
N HIS A 421 31.06 33.47 -22.34
CA HIS A 421 29.63 33.47 -22.71
C HIS A 421 28.67 33.15 -21.55
N ALA A 422 27.89 34.18 -21.20
CA ALA A 422 26.60 33.97 -20.55
C ALA A 422 25.79 32.96 -21.39
N LEU A 423 25.08 32.05 -20.72
CA LEU A 423 24.04 31.25 -21.35
C LEU A 423 23.21 32.16 -22.27
N PRO A 424 23.09 31.86 -23.59
CA PRO A 424 22.21 32.60 -24.47
C PRO A 424 20.88 32.90 -23.78
N SER A 425 20.54 34.18 -23.64
CA SER A 425 19.24 34.56 -23.10
C SER A 425 18.15 34.12 -24.08
N GLY A 426 17.21 33.28 -23.63
CA GLY A 426 16.01 32.90 -24.39
C GLY A 426 16.00 31.47 -24.96
N PHE A 427 16.39 30.45 -24.18
CA PHE A 427 16.18 29.06 -24.59
C PHE A 427 14.71 28.66 -24.52
N GLY A 428 14.27 27.86 -25.50
CA GLY A 428 12.96 27.22 -25.46
C GLY A 428 12.85 26.29 -24.26
N THR A 429 11.69 26.28 -23.61
CA THR A 429 11.39 25.35 -22.49
C THR A 429 11.35 23.88 -22.94
N ASP A 430 11.16 23.65 -24.24
CA ASP A 430 11.03 22.32 -24.85
C ASP A 430 12.27 21.87 -25.64
N GLU A 431 13.38 22.58 -25.49
CA GLU A 431 14.66 22.23 -26.13
C GLU A 431 15.72 21.85 -25.08
N PRO A 432 16.63 20.90 -25.39
CA PRO A 432 17.72 20.58 -24.50
C PRO A 432 18.66 21.78 -24.33
N LEU A 433 19.17 21.99 -23.11
CA LEU A 433 20.23 22.99 -22.92
C LEU A 433 21.45 22.66 -23.79
N PRO A 434 22.05 23.67 -24.46
CA PRO A 434 23.23 23.44 -25.28
C PRO A 434 24.39 22.96 -24.41
N GLU A 435 25.17 22.02 -24.95
CA GLU A 435 26.45 21.68 -24.37
C GLU A 435 27.57 22.51 -24.98
N PRO A 436 28.56 22.91 -24.17
CA PRO A 436 29.74 23.57 -24.70
C PRO A 436 30.47 22.63 -25.66
N GLU A 437 31.16 23.24 -26.62
CA GLU A 437 31.91 22.50 -27.62
C GLU A 437 33.00 21.60 -26.99
N THR A 438 33.63 22.10 -25.93
CA THR A 438 34.61 21.41 -25.08
C THR A 438 34.24 21.58 -23.61
N LEU A 439 34.17 20.48 -22.87
CA LEU A 439 33.95 20.46 -21.43
C LEU A 439 35.30 20.54 -20.68
N TYR A 440 35.56 21.66 -20.02
CA TYR A 440 36.73 21.79 -19.15
C TYR A 440 36.42 21.24 -17.76
N ALA A 441 37.19 20.25 -17.32
CA ALA A 441 36.92 19.47 -16.12
C ALA A 441 38.10 19.55 -15.13
N THR A 442 37.82 19.86 -13.87
CA THR A 442 38.79 19.80 -12.77
C THR A 442 38.81 18.43 -12.08
N SER A 443 37.81 17.60 -12.38
CA SER A 443 37.68 16.22 -11.96
C SER A 443 36.89 15.44 -13.00
N MET A 444 37.06 14.12 -13.07
CA MET A 444 36.23 13.24 -13.91
C MET A 444 34.72 13.41 -13.65
N ARG A 445 34.33 13.75 -12.40
CA ARG A 445 32.94 14.04 -12.00
C ARG A 445 32.33 15.25 -12.71
N ASP A 446 33.16 16.14 -13.29
CA ASP A 446 32.65 17.29 -14.04
C ASP A 446 32.15 16.88 -15.44
N VAL A 447 32.41 15.63 -15.87
CA VAL A 447 32.00 15.07 -17.15
C VAL A 447 30.98 13.95 -16.89
N ALA A 448 29.70 14.30 -16.79
CA ALA A 448 28.60 13.41 -16.41
C ALA A 448 28.62 12.04 -17.12
N VAL A 449 28.75 12.05 -18.45
CA VAL A 449 28.79 10.81 -19.27
C VAL A 449 29.99 9.93 -18.92
N LEU A 450 31.17 10.53 -18.71
CA LEU A 450 32.38 9.78 -18.35
C LEU A 450 32.28 9.22 -16.94
N TRP A 451 31.76 10.02 -16.00
CA TRP A 451 31.53 9.59 -14.62
C TRP A 451 30.54 8.41 -14.55
N ALA A 452 29.38 8.53 -15.19
CA ALA A 452 28.36 7.48 -15.21
C ALA A 452 28.89 6.18 -15.82
N TRP A 453 29.66 6.28 -16.90
CA TRP A 453 30.28 5.12 -17.53
C TRP A 453 31.33 4.46 -16.64
N TRP A 454 32.19 5.25 -16.01
CA TRP A 454 33.18 4.74 -15.08
C TRP A 454 32.54 3.99 -13.89
N GLN A 455 31.46 4.53 -13.31
CA GLN A 455 30.73 3.88 -12.23
C GLN A 455 30.06 2.58 -12.69
N ALA A 456 29.46 2.57 -13.88
CA ALA A 456 28.86 1.35 -14.43
C ALA A 456 29.91 0.25 -14.65
N LEU A 457 31.10 0.60 -15.17
CA LEU A 457 32.19 -0.37 -15.34
C LEU A 457 32.69 -0.95 -14.02
N LEU A 458 32.74 -0.14 -12.96
CA LEU A 458 33.09 -0.60 -11.61
C LEU A 458 32.02 -1.55 -11.05
N GLN A 459 30.75 -1.16 -11.15
CA GLN A 459 29.63 -1.93 -10.60
C GLN A 459 29.41 -3.26 -11.35
N CYS A 460 29.81 -3.34 -12.61
CA CYS A 460 29.82 -4.57 -13.40
C CYS A 460 31.11 -5.38 -13.27
N ASP A 461 32.05 -5.00 -12.39
CA ASP A 461 33.35 -5.65 -12.21
C ASP A 461 34.19 -5.78 -13.51
N ILE A 462 33.92 -4.92 -14.50
CA ILE A 462 34.70 -4.83 -15.74
C ILE A 462 36.03 -4.14 -15.45
N ILE A 463 36.05 -3.22 -14.49
CA ILE A 463 37.26 -2.66 -13.90
C ILE A 463 37.20 -2.76 -12.38
N GLU A 464 38.38 -2.74 -11.77
CA GLU A 464 38.51 -2.62 -10.33
C GLU A 464 39.58 -1.57 -9.98
N THR A 465 39.40 -0.90 -8.84
CA THR A 465 40.31 0.13 -8.35
C THR A 465 40.92 -0.24 -7.01
N THR A 466 42.20 0.09 -6.87
CA THR A 466 42.89 0.23 -5.58
C THR A 466 42.94 1.72 -5.21
N ALA A 467 43.56 2.06 -4.08
CA ALA A 467 43.75 3.46 -3.69
C ALA A 467 44.50 4.33 -4.71
N THR A 468 45.26 3.75 -5.65
CA THR A 468 46.10 4.51 -6.59
C THR A 468 46.13 3.97 -8.02
N ARG A 469 45.50 2.84 -8.30
CA ARG A 469 45.49 2.22 -9.63
C ARG A 469 44.13 1.64 -10.00
N VAL A 470 43.84 1.67 -11.28
CA VAL A 470 42.75 0.92 -11.93
C VAL A 470 43.36 -0.22 -12.76
N ARG A 471 42.66 -1.35 -12.83
CA ARG A 471 43.02 -2.51 -13.66
C ARG A 471 41.77 -3.18 -14.22
N PRO A 472 41.89 -4.00 -15.27
CA PRO A 472 40.79 -4.87 -15.70
C PRO A 472 40.30 -5.73 -14.54
N GLY A 473 38.99 -5.76 -14.33
CA GLY A 473 38.33 -6.54 -13.27
C GLY A 473 38.05 -7.99 -13.70
N PRO A 474 37.47 -8.81 -12.81
CA PRO A 474 37.21 -10.22 -13.08
C PRO A 474 36.23 -10.45 -14.24
N ALA A 475 35.31 -9.51 -14.49
CA ALA A 475 34.35 -9.62 -15.59
C ALA A 475 34.90 -9.09 -16.94
N SER A 476 36.14 -8.60 -17.01
CA SER A 476 36.67 -7.93 -18.21
C SER A 476 36.94 -8.85 -19.41
N GLY A 477 37.15 -10.15 -19.20
CA GLY A 477 37.60 -11.09 -20.23
C GLY A 477 36.74 -11.10 -21.50
N PRO A 478 35.40 -11.30 -21.38
CA PRO A 478 34.49 -11.31 -22.52
C PRO A 478 34.37 -9.96 -23.27
N TRP A 479 34.85 -8.86 -22.68
CA TRP A 479 34.77 -7.50 -23.26
C TRP A 479 36.02 -7.10 -24.05
N THR A 480 37.00 -7.99 -24.17
CA THR A 480 38.19 -7.77 -25.00
C THR A 480 37.87 -7.87 -26.49
N ASP A 481 38.77 -7.41 -27.36
CA ASP A 481 38.56 -7.41 -28.81
C ASP A 481 38.17 -8.80 -29.35
N GLY A 482 36.99 -8.88 -29.97
CA GLY A 482 36.43 -10.12 -30.52
C GLY A 482 35.72 -11.02 -29.51
N GLY A 483 35.61 -10.59 -28.26
CA GLY A 483 34.79 -11.24 -27.24
C GLY A 483 33.29 -10.97 -27.42
N GLU A 484 32.48 -11.89 -26.92
CA GLU A 484 31.01 -11.79 -26.93
C GLU A 484 30.53 -11.89 -25.47
N PRO A 485 30.40 -10.75 -24.76
CA PRO A 485 29.94 -10.76 -23.38
C PRO A 485 28.52 -11.33 -23.28
N PRO A 486 28.19 -12.07 -22.20
CA PRO A 486 26.83 -12.53 -21.91
C PRO A 486 25.83 -11.38 -21.96
N ILE A 487 24.60 -11.65 -22.42
CA ILE A 487 23.58 -10.62 -22.55
C ILE A 487 23.27 -9.94 -21.22
N GLU A 488 23.28 -10.69 -20.13
CA GLU A 488 23.05 -10.21 -18.78
C GLU A 488 24.06 -9.12 -18.40
N ASP A 489 25.34 -9.33 -18.74
CA ASP A 489 26.42 -8.37 -18.47
C ASP A 489 26.27 -7.10 -19.33
N VAL A 490 25.86 -7.26 -20.59
CA VAL A 490 25.65 -6.12 -21.50
C VAL A 490 24.41 -5.31 -21.08
N GLU A 491 23.33 -5.97 -20.68
CA GLU A 491 22.13 -5.35 -20.14
C GLU A 491 22.43 -4.62 -18.83
N ALA A 492 23.19 -5.24 -17.92
CA ALA A 492 23.61 -4.64 -16.66
C ALA A 492 24.44 -3.38 -16.88
N LEU A 493 25.46 -3.43 -17.75
CA LEU A 493 26.31 -2.28 -18.05
C LEU A 493 25.51 -1.10 -18.59
N ASN A 494 24.63 -1.33 -19.57
CA ASN A 494 23.84 -0.26 -20.17
C ASN A 494 22.76 0.27 -19.21
N GLY A 495 22.11 -0.61 -18.44
CA GLY A 495 21.10 -0.19 -17.45
C GLY A 495 21.69 0.63 -16.31
N LEU A 496 22.81 0.18 -15.73
CA LEU A 496 23.53 0.92 -14.69
C LEU A 496 24.08 2.24 -15.21
N PHE A 497 24.59 2.27 -16.45
CA PHE A 497 25.00 3.52 -17.08
C PHE A 497 23.84 4.52 -17.18
N VAL A 498 22.66 4.08 -17.64
CA VAL A 498 21.46 4.94 -17.72
C VAL A 498 21.10 5.49 -16.34
N SER A 499 21.08 4.64 -15.32
CA SER A 499 20.80 5.03 -13.93
C SER A 499 21.79 6.08 -13.40
N PHE A 500 23.10 5.84 -13.54
CA PHE A 500 24.12 6.80 -13.09
C PHE A 500 24.10 8.12 -13.86
N LEU A 501 23.71 8.11 -15.13
CA LEU A 501 23.60 9.34 -15.91
C LEU A 501 22.35 10.14 -15.52
N LEU A 502 21.23 9.47 -15.23
CA LEU A 502 19.98 10.09 -14.80
C LEU A 502 20.11 10.68 -13.38
N SER A 503 20.83 10.01 -12.48
CA SER A 503 21.11 10.48 -11.12
C SER A 503 22.29 11.45 -11.00
N ASP A 504 22.83 11.94 -12.11
CA ASP A 504 23.95 12.89 -12.09
C ASP A 504 23.60 14.11 -11.21
N ARG A 505 24.35 14.28 -10.13
CA ARG A 505 24.18 15.34 -9.12
C ARG A 505 22.83 15.36 -8.40
N MET A 506 22.06 14.29 -8.47
CA MET A 506 20.79 14.15 -7.76
C MET A 506 20.94 14.40 -6.25
N PHE A 507 22.05 13.94 -5.66
CA PHE A 507 22.34 14.08 -4.22
C PHE A 507 23.23 15.27 -3.88
N ASP A 508 23.49 16.17 -4.83
CA ASP A 508 24.21 17.40 -4.51
C ASP A 508 23.28 18.30 -3.68
N ASP A 509 23.79 18.80 -2.56
CA ASP A 509 23.08 19.71 -1.65
C ASP A 509 22.89 21.06 -2.33
N ASP A 510 21.88 21.15 -3.21
CA ASP A 510 21.46 22.37 -3.86
C ASP A 510 20.31 23.01 -3.08
N GLN A 511 20.35 24.35 -2.93
CA GLN A 511 19.45 25.12 -2.06
C GLN A 511 17.94 24.99 -2.40
N PHE A 512 17.56 24.22 -3.43
CA PHE A 512 16.19 24.13 -3.94
C PHE A 512 15.73 22.72 -4.34
N GLY A 513 16.47 21.65 -4.00
CA GLY A 513 16.15 20.27 -4.44
C GLY A 513 16.04 20.12 -5.96
N SER A 514 16.67 21.02 -6.72
CA SER A 514 16.46 21.16 -8.16
C SER A 514 17.05 20.01 -8.95
N SER A 515 18.14 19.40 -8.47
CA SER A 515 18.85 18.35 -9.20
C SER A 515 18.12 17.00 -9.10
N ALA A 516 17.58 16.65 -7.93
CA ALA A 516 16.70 15.49 -7.77
C ALA A 516 15.43 15.60 -8.63
N ALA A 517 14.77 16.77 -8.62
CA ALA A 517 13.61 17.01 -9.47
C ALA A 517 13.93 16.94 -10.98
N VAL A 518 15.14 17.35 -11.40
CA VAL A 518 15.60 17.17 -12.78
C VAL A 518 15.83 15.69 -13.12
N ALA A 519 16.40 14.90 -12.20
CA ALA A 519 16.61 13.47 -12.36
C ALA A 519 15.29 12.71 -12.52
N VAL A 520 14.28 13.03 -11.70
CA VAL A 520 12.91 12.49 -11.81
C VAL A 520 12.30 12.85 -13.16
N LEU A 521 12.33 14.13 -13.53
CA LEU A 521 11.77 14.58 -14.80
C LEU A 521 12.47 13.94 -16.01
N ALA A 522 13.79 13.79 -15.97
CA ALA A 522 14.54 13.10 -17.01
C ALA A 522 14.14 11.61 -17.10
N SER A 523 13.97 10.94 -15.96
CA SER A 523 13.55 9.55 -15.89
C SER A 523 12.14 9.37 -16.46
N ARG A 524 11.19 10.26 -16.14
CA ARG A 524 9.85 10.28 -16.74
C ARG A 524 9.88 10.45 -18.25
N ILE A 525 10.69 11.37 -18.77
CA ILE A 525 10.86 11.58 -20.23
C ILE A 525 11.40 10.31 -20.90
N VAL A 526 12.40 9.66 -20.30
CA VAL A 526 12.99 8.42 -20.82
C VAL A 526 11.99 7.27 -20.79
N ILE A 527 11.24 7.09 -19.70
CA ILE A 527 10.20 6.07 -19.59
C ILE A 527 9.09 6.31 -20.61
N ALA A 528 8.60 7.55 -20.75
CA ALA A 528 7.58 7.90 -21.74
C ALA A 528 8.02 7.64 -23.19
N ALA A 529 9.32 7.79 -23.49
CA ALA A 529 9.90 7.46 -24.80
C ALA A 529 10.06 5.94 -25.02
N ALA A 530 10.33 5.18 -23.95
CA ALA A 530 10.52 3.74 -24.01
C ALA A 530 9.19 2.94 -23.97
N ALA A 531 8.20 3.48 -23.28
CA ALA A 531 6.92 2.86 -22.98
C ALA A 531 5.74 3.83 -23.24
N PRO A 532 5.56 4.30 -24.49
CA PRO A 532 4.48 5.24 -24.82
C PRO A 532 3.08 4.70 -24.51
N GLU A 533 2.91 3.37 -24.48
CA GLU A 533 1.69 2.67 -24.07
C GLU A 533 1.23 2.99 -22.64
N LEU A 534 2.13 3.46 -21.77
CA LEU A 534 1.80 3.86 -20.41
C LEU A 534 1.09 5.20 -20.34
N GLY A 535 1.10 6.00 -21.42
CA GLY A 535 0.46 7.31 -21.44
C GLY A 535 1.06 8.30 -20.44
N ILE A 536 2.32 8.11 -20.03
CA ILE A 536 2.97 8.99 -19.06
C ILE A 536 3.11 10.39 -19.65
N GLU A 537 2.37 11.34 -19.07
CA GLU A 537 2.45 12.74 -19.43
C GLU A 537 3.57 13.44 -18.65
N ASN A 538 4.20 14.41 -19.31
CA ASN A 538 5.17 15.28 -18.66
C ASN A 538 4.42 16.35 -17.87
N PRO A 539 4.77 16.60 -16.60
CA PRO A 539 4.14 17.65 -15.82
C PRO A 539 4.25 19.01 -16.52
N SER A 540 3.15 19.76 -16.50
CA SER A 540 2.99 21.05 -17.19
C SER A 540 3.10 22.25 -16.25
N ASP A 541 3.41 22.03 -14.98
CA ASP A 541 3.59 23.10 -13.99
C ASP A 541 4.82 23.97 -14.32
N ALA A 542 4.82 25.20 -13.78
CA ALA A 542 5.86 26.18 -14.05
C ALA A 542 7.27 25.72 -13.63
N MET A 543 7.40 24.93 -12.55
CA MET A 543 8.70 24.44 -12.08
C MET A 543 9.23 23.33 -12.99
N SER A 544 8.36 22.42 -13.43
CA SER A 544 8.71 21.41 -14.43
C SER A 544 9.12 22.06 -15.75
N ALA A 545 8.45 23.13 -16.19
CA ALA A 545 8.81 23.86 -17.41
C ALA A 545 10.22 24.49 -17.34
N ILE A 546 10.64 25.00 -16.18
CA ILE A 546 11.98 25.57 -15.97
C ILE A 546 13.05 24.47 -15.95
N ARG A 547 12.73 23.27 -15.43
CA ARG A 547 13.65 22.14 -15.30
C ARG A 547 13.78 21.32 -16.59
N ARG A 548 12.75 21.33 -17.44
CA ARG A 548 12.64 20.53 -18.67
C ARG A 548 13.85 20.64 -19.61
N PRO A 549 14.45 21.82 -19.87
CA PRO A 549 15.65 21.90 -20.71
C PRO A 549 16.85 21.10 -20.19
N ARG A 550 17.02 21.00 -18.87
CA ARG A 550 18.06 20.17 -18.24
C ARG A 550 17.74 18.69 -18.37
N ALA A 551 16.49 18.31 -18.14
CA ALA A 551 16.04 16.92 -18.31
C ALA A 551 16.19 16.44 -19.77
N LEU A 552 15.82 17.28 -20.74
CA LEU A 552 16.02 17.03 -22.17
C LEU A 552 17.50 16.95 -22.56
N GLN A 553 18.39 17.70 -21.89
CA GLN A 553 19.83 17.56 -22.10
C GLN A 553 20.33 16.16 -21.75
N VAL A 554 19.79 15.52 -20.70
CA VAL A 554 20.12 14.14 -20.34
C VAL A 554 19.63 13.17 -21.42
N ALA A 555 18.39 13.31 -21.90
CA ALA A 555 17.87 12.51 -23.00
C ALA A 555 18.71 12.68 -24.30
N ALA A 556 19.17 13.89 -24.60
CA ALA A 556 20.04 14.17 -25.74
C ALA A 556 21.45 13.53 -25.61
N ARG A 557 21.95 13.31 -24.38
CA ARG A 557 23.17 12.52 -24.14
C ARG A 557 22.93 11.03 -24.45
N LEU A 558 21.80 10.48 -23.98
CA LEU A 558 21.41 9.09 -24.26
C LEU A 558 21.24 8.84 -25.77
N GLU A 559 20.64 9.80 -26.49
CA GLU A 559 20.52 9.79 -27.95
C GLU A 559 21.90 9.71 -28.63
N ARG A 560 22.85 10.58 -28.26
CA ARG A 560 24.22 10.59 -28.81
C ARG A 560 25.00 9.30 -28.55
N LEU A 561 24.67 8.59 -27.46
CA LEU A 561 25.30 7.31 -27.10
C LEU A 561 24.62 6.10 -27.75
N GLY A 562 23.53 6.32 -28.49
CA GLY A 562 22.78 5.29 -29.20
C GLY A 562 21.80 4.52 -28.30
N LEU A 563 21.45 5.05 -27.13
CA LEU A 563 20.46 4.46 -26.21
C LEU A 563 19.03 4.91 -26.51
N MET A 564 18.89 6.02 -27.24
CA MET A 564 17.61 6.56 -27.71
C MET A 564 17.75 6.99 -29.18
N SER A 565 16.64 7.12 -29.87
CA SER A 565 16.54 7.71 -31.20
C SER A 565 15.38 8.68 -31.28
N ARG A 566 15.21 9.31 -32.45
CA ARG A 566 14.01 10.05 -32.81
C ARG A 566 13.31 9.34 -33.95
N ASP A 567 11.99 9.24 -33.83
CA ASP A 567 11.15 8.74 -34.90
C ASP A 567 11.08 9.73 -36.07
N ALA A 568 10.34 9.37 -37.13
CA ALA A 568 10.16 10.22 -38.31
C ALA A 568 9.46 11.57 -38.00
N SER A 569 8.77 11.68 -36.86
CA SER A 569 8.11 12.90 -36.39
C SER A 569 9.02 13.77 -35.50
N GLY A 570 10.21 13.28 -35.17
CA GLY A 570 11.16 13.95 -34.26
C GLY A 570 10.93 13.64 -32.78
N LYS A 571 9.97 12.77 -32.44
CA LYS A 571 9.67 12.35 -31.08
C LYS A 571 10.73 11.36 -30.60
N LEU A 572 11.14 11.50 -29.34
CA LEU A 572 12.06 10.56 -28.71
C LEU A 572 11.42 9.17 -28.62
N GLU A 573 12.21 8.15 -28.95
CA GLU A 573 11.84 6.74 -28.83
C GLU A 573 13.05 5.91 -28.35
N VAL A 574 12.77 4.75 -27.78
CA VAL A 574 13.81 3.76 -27.46
C VAL A 574 13.65 2.54 -28.37
N PRO A 575 14.69 2.18 -29.15
CA PRO A 575 14.68 0.97 -29.97
C PRO A 575 14.31 -0.28 -29.17
N ALA A 576 13.51 -1.17 -29.76
CA ALA A 576 12.95 -2.34 -29.06
C ALA A 576 14.01 -3.18 -28.31
N GLY A 577 15.18 -3.40 -28.91
CA GLY A 577 16.27 -4.16 -28.30
C GLY A 577 16.95 -3.49 -27.09
N LEU A 578 16.68 -2.20 -26.85
CA LEU A 578 17.28 -1.40 -25.78
C LEU A 578 16.29 -1.11 -24.64
N LYS A 579 14.97 -1.26 -24.89
CA LYS A 579 13.89 -0.88 -23.95
C LYS A 579 14.11 -1.43 -22.55
N ALA A 580 14.41 -2.73 -22.41
CA ALA A 580 14.55 -3.37 -21.10
C ALA A 580 15.67 -2.74 -20.26
N ALA A 581 16.85 -2.51 -20.85
CA ALA A 581 17.98 -1.90 -20.15
C ALA A 581 17.71 -0.44 -19.78
N VAL A 582 17.14 0.34 -20.71
CA VAL A 582 16.83 1.77 -20.50
C VAL A 582 15.76 1.95 -19.44
N LEU A 583 14.67 1.16 -19.49
CA LEU A 583 13.58 1.22 -18.52
C LEU A 583 14.05 0.84 -17.12
N ARG A 584 14.82 -0.24 -16.97
CA ARG A 584 15.40 -0.63 -15.66
C ARG A 584 16.30 0.45 -15.09
N GLY A 585 17.15 1.07 -15.92
CA GLY A 585 18.01 2.17 -15.48
C GLY A 585 17.22 3.39 -14.99
N ALA A 586 16.12 3.74 -15.67
CA ALA A 586 15.25 4.85 -15.28
C ALA A 586 14.39 4.52 -14.04
N MET A 587 13.94 3.27 -13.89
CA MET A 587 13.16 2.83 -12.72
C MET A 587 13.91 2.95 -11.41
N ILE A 588 15.20 2.59 -11.39
CA ILE A 588 16.03 2.72 -10.17
C ILE A 588 15.95 4.14 -9.59
N ILE A 589 15.86 5.17 -10.44
CA ILE A 589 15.76 6.56 -9.99
C ILE A 589 14.39 6.86 -9.40
N MET A 590 13.32 6.35 -10.01
CA MET A 590 11.97 6.51 -9.49
C MET A 590 11.82 5.84 -8.11
N GLU A 591 12.34 4.62 -7.95
CA GLU A 591 12.32 3.88 -6.68
C GLU A 591 13.16 4.54 -5.58
N ILE A 592 14.29 5.15 -5.92
CA ILE A 592 15.12 5.87 -4.93
C ILE A 592 14.36 7.08 -4.37
N VAL A 593 13.59 7.78 -5.22
CA VAL A 593 12.85 8.97 -4.80
C VAL A 593 11.65 8.59 -3.94
N THR A 594 10.86 7.60 -4.34
CA THR A 594 9.72 7.14 -3.52
C THR A 594 10.19 6.72 -2.12
N ARG A 595 11.27 5.95 -2.03
CA ARG A 595 11.85 5.51 -0.74
C ARG A 595 12.51 6.61 0.09
N SER A 596 12.84 7.76 -0.52
CA SER A 596 13.43 8.90 0.21
C SER A 596 12.37 9.81 0.81
N ASP A 597 11.14 9.77 0.30
CA ASP A 597 9.99 10.48 0.86
C ASP A 597 9.40 9.71 2.07
N GLU A 598 9.66 8.39 2.16
CA GLU A 598 9.28 7.51 3.28
C GLU A 598 10.20 7.61 4.54
N THR A 599 11.28 8.40 4.51
CA THR A 599 12.28 8.52 5.61
C THR A 599 12.47 9.95 6.09
#